data_AF-A0A0B5GEL9-F1
#
_entry.id   AF-A0A0B5GEL9-F1
#
_cell.length_a   1.000
_cell.length_b   1.000
_cell.length_c   1.000
_cell.angle_alpha   90.00
_cell.angle_beta   90.00
_cell.angle_gamma   90.00
#
_symmetry.space_group_name_H-M   'P 1'
#
loop_
_entity.id
_entity.type
_entity.pdbx_description
1 polymer ?
#
loop_
_entity_poly.entity_id
_entity_poly.type
_entity_poly.pdbx_seq_one_letter_code
_entity_poly.pdbx_strand_id
1 'polypeptide(L)'
;VNEMILSEQEVDGTERKLLTHFDRNGLGYTLDRVSGELLVAEKYDPAVNWTTGVDMDPASETYGRPAVVAQYSTEQNGEDVNSTGICPAALGSKDQQPAAYDPNLKPFLVPTNHV
;
A
#
# COMPACT_ATOMS: atom_id res chain seq x y z
N VAL A 1 -3.32 12.04 7.82
CA VAL A 1 -3.36 11.82 6.35
C VAL A 1 -2.34 10.76 5.94
N ASN A 2 -2.03 9.87 6.86
CA ASN A 2 -0.66 9.40 7.07
C ASN A 2 -0.63 8.69 8.44
N GLU A 3 -1.72 8.02 8.84
CA GLU A 3 -1.66 7.26 10.09
C GLU A 3 -0.69 6.10 9.93
N MET A 4 0.09 5.89 10.98
CA MET A 4 0.96 4.74 11.17
C MET A 4 0.35 3.96 12.32
N ILE A 5 -0.49 2.97 12.01
CA ILE A 5 -1.21 2.24 13.05
C ILE A 5 -0.26 1.21 13.63
N LEU A 6 0.08 1.39 14.90
CA LEU A 6 0.99 0.49 15.61
C LEU A 6 0.19 -0.66 16.23
N SER A 7 0.64 -1.88 16.00
CA SER A 7 0.03 -3.09 16.57
C SER A 7 1.10 -4.10 16.97
N GLU A 8 0.74 -5.08 17.80
CA GLU A 8 1.57 -6.25 18.09
C GLU A 8 0.79 -7.48 17.64
N GLN A 9 1.36 -8.23 16.71
CA GLN A 9 0.70 -9.38 16.08
C GLN A 9 1.73 -10.45 15.75
N GLU A 10 1.27 -11.70 15.70
CA GLU A 10 2.04 -12.83 15.19
C GLU A 10 2.16 -12.77 13.67
N VAL A 11 3.39 -12.75 13.15
CA VAL A 11 3.73 -12.85 11.72
C VAL A 11 4.75 -13.97 11.56
N ASP A 12 4.41 -14.96 10.73
CA ASP A 12 5.22 -16.17 10.52
C ASP A 12 5.61 -16.90 11.83
N GLY A 13 4.65 -17.01 12.75
CA GLY A 13 4.85 -17.68 14.04
C GLY A 13 5.65 -16.88 15.08
N THR A 14 5.98 -15.61 14.79
CA THR A 14 6.74 -14.74 15.70
C THR A 14 5.93 -13.51 16.05
N GLU A 15 5.82 -13.18 17.33
CA GLU A 15 5.24 -11.91 17.78
C GLU A 15 6.10 -10.73 17.33
N ARG A 16 5.53 -9.83 16.55
CA ARG A 16 6.22 -8.68 15.96
C ARG A 16 5.61 -7.36 16.35
N LYS A 17 6.48 -6.35 16.43
CA LYS A 17 6.11 -4.96 16.65
C LYS A 17 5.86 -4.31 15.30
N LEU A 18 4.59 -4.19 14.92
CA LEU A 18 4.20 -3.77 13.58
C LEU A 18 3.80 -2.30 13.49
N LEU A 19 3.95 -1.76 12.29
CA LEU A 19 3.32 -0.55 11.78
C LEU A 19 2.57 -0.93 10.49
N THR A 20 1.28 -0.63 10.45
CA THR A 20 0.45 -0.82 9.24
C THR A 20 -0.01 0.52 8.69
N HIS A 21 0.09 0.67 7.38
CA HIS A 21 -0.22 1.90 6.66
C HIS A 21 -0.98 1.61 5.36
N PHE A 22 -2.13 2.26 5.19
CA PHE A 22 -2.95 2.17 3.97
C PHE A 22 -2.71 3.42 3.15
N ASP A 23 -1.83 3.33 2.15
CA ASP A 23 -1.41 4.51 1.38
C ASP A 23 -2.44 4.88 0.32
N ARG A 24 -2.41 6.15 -0.12
CA ARG A 24 -3.25 6.64 -1.22
C ARG A 24 -3.07 5.81 -2.50
N ASN A 25 -1.88 5.28 -2.74
CA ASN A 25 -1.59 4.49 -3.95
C ASN A 25 -2.36 3.15 -4.03
N GLY A 26 -3.14 2.79 -3.01
CA GLY A 26 -3.97 1.58 -3.00
C GLY A 26 -3.25 0.33 -2.51
N LEU A 27 -2.01 0.47 -2.02
CA LEU A 27 -1.24 -0.57 -1.36
C LEU A 27 -1.29 -0.40 0.16
N GLY A 28 -1.50 -1.51 0.86
CA GLY A 28 -1.45 -1.65 2.30
C GLY A 28 -0.10 -2.23 2.67
N TYR A 29 0.64 -1.50 3.49
CA TYR A 29 1.99 -1.84 3.91
C TYR A 29 1.98 -2.26 5.37
N THR A 30 2.64 -3.37 5.68
CA THR A 30 2.96 -3.77 7.05
C THR A 30 4.47 -3.88 7.19
N LEU A 31 5.02 -3.15 8.16
CA LEU A 31 6.44 -3.09 8.45
C LEU A 31 6.70 -3.51 9.89
N ASP A 32 7.90 -4.06 10.17
CA ASP A 32 8.44 -4.05 11.51
C ASP A 32 8.78 -2.60 11.90
N ARG A 33 8.13 -2.07 12.93
CA ARG A 33 8.28 -0.66 13.32
C ARG A 33 9.60 -0.34 13.99
N VAL A 34 10.39 -1.36 14.36
CA VAL A 34 11.71 -1.21 15.01
C VAL A 34 12.82 -1.22 13.97
N SER A 35 12.80 -2.19 13.05
CA SER A 35 13.85 -2.34 12.02
C SER A 35 13.54 -1.60 10.72
N GLY A 36 12.27 -1.34 10.42
CA GLY A 36 11.82 -0.85 9.12
C GLY A 36 11.71 -1.94 8.05
N GLU A 37 11.86 -3.22 8.41
CA GLU A 37 11.70 -4.35 7.50
C GLU A 37 10.29 -4.36 6.89
N LEU A 38 10.20 -4.46 5.56
CA LEU A 38 8.93 -4.56 4.85
C LEU A 38 8.45 -6.02 4.86
N LEU A 39 7.31 -6.27 5.50
CA LEU A 39 6.75 -7.62 5.69
C LEU A 39 5.64 -7.93 4.69
N VAL A 40 4.75 -6.95 4.42
CA VAL A 40 3.63 -7.11 3.49
C VAL A 40 3.46 -5.81 2.70
N ALA A 41 3.18 -5.92 1.40
CA ALA A 41 2.82 -4.81 0.53
C ALA A 41 1.82 -5.27 -0.54
N GLU A 42 0.53 -5.20 -0.21
CA GLU A 42 -0.54 -5.78 -1.03
C GLU A 42 -1.61 -4.74 -1.38
N LYS A 43 -2.32 -4.96 -2.49
CA LYS A 43 -3.46 -4.10 -2.86
C LYS A 43 -4.62 -4.30 -1.88
N TYR A 44 -5.17 -3.22 -1.36
CA TYR A 44 -6.40 -3.28 -0.54
C TYR A 44 -7.66 -2.84 -1.30
N ASP A 45 -7.52 -2.42 -2.56
CA ASP A 45 -8.61 -2.29 -3.53
C ASP A 45 -8.23 -3.07 -4.81
N PRO A 46 -9.05 -4.03 -5.27
CA PRO A 46 -8.76 -4.82 -6.47
C PRO A 46 -8.72 -4.00 -7.77
N ALA A 47 -9.28 -2.78 -7.80
CA ALA A 47 -9.27 -1.92 -8.98
C ALA A 47 -7.91 -1.23 -9.22
N VAL A 48 -7.00 -1.24 -8.24
CA VAL A 48 -5.67 -0.62 -8.36
C VAL A 48 -4.91 -1.22 -9.55
N ASN A 49 -4.56 -0.41 -10.53
CA ASN A 49 -4.00 -0.87 -11.80
C ASN A 49 -2.66 -0.22 -12.19
N TRP A 50 -2.25 0.86 -11.53
CA TRP A 50 -1.02 1.59 -11.87
C TRP A 50 0.26 0.76 -11.63
N THR A 51 0.16 -0.31 -10.84
CA THR A 51 1.26 -1.23 -10.52
C THR A 51 0.80 -2.70 -10.57
N THR A 52 1.71 -3.61 -10.93
CA THR A 52 1.47 -5.06 -10.80
C THR A 52 1.66 -5.56 -9.36
N GLY A 53 2.28 -4.77 -8.49
CA GLY A 53 2.62 -5.16 -7.11
C GLY A 53 3.97 -4.58 -6.70
N VAL A 54 4.38 -4.88 -5.46
CA VAL A 54 5.69 -4.50 -4.92
C VAL A 54 6.64 -5.67 -5.05
N ASP A 55 7.88 -5.39 -5.45
CA ASP A 55 8.94 -6.38 -5.45
C ASP A 55 9.35 -6.72 -4.00
N MET A 56 9.03 -7.94 -3.58
CA MET A 56 9.26 -8.41 -2.22
C MET A 56 10.47 -9.34 -2.11
N ASP A 57 11.26 -9.54 -3.19
CA ASP A 57 12.49 -10.33 -3.13
C ASP A 57 13.64 -9.51 -2.52
N PRO A 58 14.15 -9.83 -1.31
CA PRO A 58 15.21 -9.06 -0.66
C PRO A 58 16.54 -9.05 -1.42
N ALA A 59 16.73 -9.96 -2.39
CA ALA A 59 17.91 -10.00 -3.24
C ALA A 59 17.77 -9.15 -4.51
N SER A 60 16.57 -8.65 -4.82
CA SER A 60 16.32 -7.84 -6.00
C SER A 60 16.84 -6.41 -5.86
N GLU A 61 17.39 -5.86 -6.94
CA GLU A 61 17.79 -4.44 -7.01
C GLU A 61 16.60 -3.49 -6.85
N THR A 62 15.39 -3.99 -7.13
CA THR A 62 14.14 -3.24 -6.99
C THR A 62 13.34 -3.60 -5.75
N TYR A 63 13.92 -4.33 -4.79
CA TYR A 63 13.26 -4.68 -3.52
C TYR A 63 12.57 -3.46 -2.88
N GLY A 64 11.30 -3.66 -2.49
CA GLY A 64 10.43 -2.64 -1.90
C GLY A 64 9.86 -1.63 -2.90
N ARG A 65 10.17 -1.73 -4.20
CA ARG A 65 9.66 -0.80 -5.22
C ARG A 65 8.43 -1.38 -5.91
N PRO A 66 7.36 -0.58 -6.09
CA PRO A 66 6.24 -0.94 -6.95
C PRO A 66 6.67 -1.08 -8.41
N ALA A 67 6.27 -2.17 -9.06
CA ALA A 67 6.46 -2.39 -10.49
C ALA A 67 5.40 -1.60 -11.28
N VAL A 68 5.78 -0.44 -11.81
CA VAL A 68 4.88 0.49 -12.51
C VAL A 68 4.40 -0.13 -13.83
N VAL A 69 3.10 -0.06 -14.09
CA VAL A 69 2.51 -0.48 -15.37
C VAL A 69 2.61 0.68 -16.37
N ALA A 70 3.38 0.49 -17.45
CA ALA A 70 3.66 1.53 -18.44
C ALA A 70 2.41 2.25 -18.96
N GLN A 71 1.35 1.49 -19.26
CA GLN A 71 0.06 2.04 -19.74
C GLN A 71 -0.53 3.13 -18.83
N TYR A 72 -0.32 3.02 -17.51
CA TYR A 72 -0.88 3.93 -16.50
C TYR A 72 0.16 4.90 -15.93
N SER A 73 1.37 4.95 -16.50
CA SER A 73 2.44 5.85 -16.08
C SER A 73 2.36 7.16 -16.85
N THR A 74 2.06 8.27 -16.15
CA THR A 74 1.99 9.59 -16.76
C THR A 74 3.34 10.05 -17.34
N GLU A 75 4.45 9.68 -16.68
CA GLU A 75 5.81 9.94 -17.15
C GLU A 75 6.08 9.21 -18.47
N GLN A 76 5.79 7.91 -18.54
CA GLN A 76 6.07 7.12 -19.76
C GLN A 76 5.16 7.47 -20.93
N ASN A 77 3.93 7.92 -20.64
CA ASN A 77 3.00 8.41 -21.66
C ASN A 77 3.43 9.80 -22.20
N GLY A 78 4.17 10.58 -21.41
CA GLY A 78 4.76 11.87 -21.79
C GLY A 78 3.93 13.09 -21.35
N GLU A 79 4.61 14.24 -21.33
CA GLU A 79 3.98 15.54 -21.09
C GLU A 79 2.95 15.86 -22.19
N ASP A 80 1.94 16.67 -21.86
CA ASP A 80 0.83 17.03 -22.75
C ASP A 80 -0.01 15.84 -23.31
N VAL A 81 0.11 14.65 -22.71
CA VAL A 81 -0.68 13.45 -23.03
C VAL A 81 -1.64 13.11 -21.89
N ASN A 82 -2.93 12.94 -22.22
CA ASN A 82 -3.92 12.50 -21.24
C ASN A 82 -3.83 11.00 -20.98
N SER A 83 -3.34 10.61 -19.79
CA SER A 83 -3.32 9.21 -19.35
C SER A 83 -4.68 8.84 -18.74
N THR A 84 -5.41 7.92 -19.39
CA THR A 84 -6.78 7.57 -19.02
C THR A 84 -6.88 6.24 -18.26
N GLY A 85 -7.85 6.14 -17.35
CA GLY A 85 -8.18 4.87 -16.68
C GLY A 85 -7.21 4.47 -15.57
N ILE A 86 -6.42 5.41 -15.04
CA ILE A 86 -5.56 5.18 -13.88
C ILE A 86 -6.42 4.99 -12.64
N CYS A 87 -6.22 3.88 -11.93
CA CYS A 87 -6.82 3.60 -10.64
C CYS A 87 -5.71 3.35 -9.59
N PRO A 88 -5.74 4.05 -8.44
CA PRO A 88 -6.76 5.01 -8.02
C PRO A 88 -6.62 6.39 -8.69
N ALA A 89 -7.65 7.23 -8.56
CA ALA A 89 -7.55 8.65 -8.86
C ALA A 89 -6.54 9.36 -7.94
N ALA A 90 -6.26 10.65 -8.18
CA ALA A 90 -5.26 11.41 -7.41
C ALA A 90 -5.53 11.47 -5.89
N LEU A 91 -6.81 11.42 -5.49
CA LEU A 91 -7.26 11.34 -4.10
C LEU A 91 -6.97 9.97 -3.44
N GLY A 92 -6.56 8.97 -4.21
CA GLY A 92 -6.15 7.64 -3.75
C GLY A 92 -7.29 6.69 -3.38
N SER A 93 -6.96 5.43 -3.11
CA SER A 93 -7.92 4.44 -2.56
C SER A 93 -8.31 4.76 -1.10
N LYS A 94 -7.60 5.67 -0.44
CA LYS A 94 -7.89 6.27 0.86
C LYS A 94 -7.20 7.64 0.88
N ASP A 95 -7.78 8.63 1.56
CA ASP A 95 -7.14 9.94 1.75
C ASP A 95 -6.91 10.21 3.26
N GLN A 96 -7.32 11.36 3.78
CA GLN A 96 -7.11 11.76 5.17
C GLN A 96 -7.82 10.90 6.20
N GLN A 97 -8.92 10.24 5.82
CA GLN A 97 -9.80 9.52 6.74
C GLN A 97 -9.05 8.37 7.42
N PRO A 98 -8.98 8.32 8.77
CA PRO A 98 -8.18 7.33 9.45
C PRO A 98 -8.83 5.94 9.43
N ALA A 99 -8.03 4.91 9.27
CA ALA A 99 -8.44 3.53 9.57
C ALA A 99 -8.42 3.26 11.09
N ALA A 100 -9.13 2.21 11.51
CA ALA A 100 -9.14 1.71 12.88
C ALA A 100 -8.65 0.25 12.93
N TYR A 101 -8.09 -0.16 14.06
CA TYR A 101 -7.67 -1.54 14.32
C TYR A 101 -8.41 -2.08 15.54
N ASP A 102 -9.01 -3.27 15.42
CA ASP A 102 -9.60 -3.98 16.56
C ASP A 102 -8.58 -5.00 17.10
N PRO A 103 -8.01 -4.81 18.30
CA PRO A 103 -7.00 -5.71 18.85
C PRO A 103 -7.55 -7.08 19.27
N ASN A 104 -8.87 -7.22 19.46
CA ASN A 104 -9.48 -8.50 19.84
C ASN A 104 -9.72 -9.38 18.62
N LEU A 105 -10.26 -8.80 17.55
CA LEU A 105 -10.56 -9.50 16.31
C LEU A 105 -9.37 -9.52 15.33
N LYS A 106 -8.44 -8.58 15.49
CA LYS A 106 -7.27 -8.30 14.64
C LYS A 106 -7.50 -7.73 13.21
N PRO A 107 -8.71 -7.30 12.75
CA PRO A 107 -8.83 -6.64 11.46
C PRO A 107 -8.49 -5.15 11.53
N PHE A 108 -8.13 -4.60 10.37
CA PHE A 108 -8.17 -3.18 10.11
C PHE A 108 -9.48 -2.81 9.40
N LEU A 109 -10.16 -1.79 9.90
CA LEU A 109 -11.36 -1.20 9.32
C LEU A 109 -10.97 0.08 8.59
N VAL A 110 -10.97 0.03 7.25
CA VAL A 110 -10.42 1.10 6.41
C VAL A 110 -11.55 1.77 5.62
N PRO A 111 -11.83 3.06 5.85
CA PRO A 111 -12.81 3.80 5.04
C PRO A 111 -12.19 4.20 3.68
N THR A 112 -12.39 3.35 2.68
CA THR A 112 -11.80 3.51 1.34
C THR A 112 -12.62 4.42 0.42
N ASN A 113 -11.95 4.97 -0.59
CA ASN A 113 -12.56 5.63 -1.73
C ASN A 113 -12.71 4.62 -2.87
N HIS A 114 -13.72 4.76 -3.72
CA HIS A 114 -13.85 4.03 -4.97
C HIS A 114 -14.50 4.95 -6.01
N VAL A 115 -13.65 5.61 -6.81
CA VAL A 115 -14.02 6.76 -7.66
C VAL A 115 -13.30 6.69 -8.99
#